data_AF-A0A1W9RAD5-F1
#
_entry.id   AF-A0A1W9RAD5-F1
#
_cell.length_a   1.000
_cell.length_b   1.000
_cell.length_c   1.000
_cell.angle_alpha   90.00
_cell.angle_beta   90.00
_cell.angle_gamma   90.00
#
_symmetry.space_group_name_H-M   'P 1'
#
loop_
_entity.id
_entity.type
_entity.pdbx_description
1 polymer ?
#
loop_
_entity_poly.entity_id
_entity_poly.type
_entity_poly.pdbx_seq_one_letter_code
_entity_poly.pdbx_strand_id
1 'polypeptide(L)' 'MENQILLNIKDSSKLTFFIELIKNFDFVSVIKVITIEESTTEQSDEEILDGIKQAVKEINLINKGKLKSRPAIELLNEL' A
#
# COMPACT_ATOMS: atom_id res chain seq x y z
N MET A 1 5.25 -30.70 -7.64
CA MET A 1 6.30 -30.00 -6.87
C MET A 1 6.29 -28.57 -7.34
N GLU A 2 6.19 -27.62 -6.41
CA GLU A 2 6.26 -26.20 -6.74
C GLU A 2 7.70 -25.73 -6.63
N ASN A 3 8.21 -25.08 -7.66
CA ASN A 3 9.58 -24.56 -7.71
C ASN A 3 9.53 -23.03 -7.71
N GLN A 4 10.34 -22.41 -6.86
CA GLN A 4 10.42 -20.96 -6.73
C GLN A 4 11.86 -20.48 -6.92
N ILE A 5 12.02 -19.34 -7.58
CA ILE A 5 13.31 -18.70 -7.82
C ILE A 5 13.25 -17.22 -7.41
N LEU A 6 14.31 -16.73 -6.77
CA LEU A 6 14.48 -15.31 -6.43
C LEU A 6 15.60 -14.73 -7.30
N LEU A 7 15.29 -13.67 -8.04
CA LEU A 7 16.24 -13.02 -8.96
C LEU A 7 16.48 -11.58 -8.51
N ASN A 8 17.75 -11.21 -8.39
CA ASN A 8 18.15 -9.83 -8.15
C ASN A 8 18.61 -9.19 -9.47
N ILE A 9 17.76 -8.37 -10.08
CA ILE A 9 18.04 -7.66 -11.33
C ILE A 9 18.55 -6.26 -10.97
N LYS A 10 19.86 -6.05 -11.14
CA LYS A 10 20.54 -4.80 -10.75
C LYS A 10 20.14 -3.58 -11.58
N ASP A 11 19.69 -3.81 -12.81
CA ASP A 11 19.37 -2.76 -13.77
C ASP A 11 17.85 -2.63 -13.88
N SER A 12 17.29 -1.60 -13.25
CA SER A 12 15.84 -1.35 -13.23
C SER A 12 15.25 -1.22 -14.64
N SER A 13 16.01 -0.73 -15.62
CA SER A 13 15.53 -0.59 -17.00
C SER A 13 15.31 -1.95 -17.68
N LYS A 14 16.01 -3.00 -17.22
CA LYS A 14 15.89 -4.37 -17.74
C LYS A 14 14.82 -5.19 -17.02
N LEU A 15 14.32 -4.73 -15.88
CA LEU A 15 13.29 -5.42 -15.11
C LEU A 15 12.01 -5.59 -15.94
N THR A 16 11.53 -4.51 -16.56
CA THR A 16 10.33 -4.53 -17.41
C THR A 16 10.45 -5.53 -18.55
N PHE A 17 11.56 -5.47 -19.29
CA PHE A 17 11.86 -6.42 -20.37
C PHE A 17 11.86 -7.87 -19.87
N PHE A 18 12.51 -8.14 -18.73
CA PHE A 18 12.58 -9.49 -18.18
C PHE A 18 11.20 -10.01 -17.77
N ILE A 19 10.37 -9.17 -17.14
CA ILE A 19 8.99 -9.54 -16.76
C ILE A 19 8.15 -9.86 -17.99
N GLU A 20 8.24 -9.05 -19.05
CA GLU A 20 7.53 -9.31 -20.30
C GLU A 20 7.98 -10.61 -20.94
N LEU A 21 9.28 -10.90 -20.95
CA LEU A 21 9.82 -12.15 -21.48
C LEU A 21 9.24 -13.36 -20.74
N ILE A 22 9.33 -13.39 -19.41
CA ILE A 22 8.89 -14.56 -18.62
C ILE A 22 7.37 -14.77 -18.63
N LYS A 23 6.59 -13.71 -18.83
CA LYS A 23 5.12 -13.80 -19.01
C LYS A 23 4.71 -14.55 -20.27
N ASN A 24 5.60 -14.70 -21.25
CA ASN A 24 5.34 -15.51 -22.45
C ASN A 24 5.46 -17.02 -22.20
N PHE A 25 5.97 -17.43 -21.04
CA PHE A 25 6.07 -18.85 -20.67
C PHE A 25 4.82 -19.28 -19.89
N ASP A 26 4.06 -20.21 -20.44
CA ASP A 26 2.80 -20.73 -19.87
C ASP A 26 2.98 -21.52 -18.56
N PHE A 27 4.20 -21.96 -18.29
CA PHE A 27 4.60 -22.66 -17.06
C PHE A 27 5.13 -21.73 -15.96
N VAL A 28 5.15 -20.41 -16.18
CA VAL A 28 5.65 -19.42 -15.21
C VAL A 28 4.51 -18.55 -14.72
N SER A 29 4.47 -18.34 -13.40
CA SER A 29 3.60 -17.35 -12.76
C SER A 29 4.46 -16.37 -11.97
N VAL A 30 4.25 -15.08 -12.19
CA VAL A 30 4.96 -14.02 -11.46
C VAL A 30 4.22 -13.77 -10.14
N ILE A 31 4.76 -14.31 -9.05
CA ILE A 31 4.12 -14.25 -7.72
C ILE A 31 4.29 -12.86 -7.08
N LYS A 32 5.49 -12.27 -7.18
CA LYS A 32 5.80 -10.97 -6.57
C LYS A 32 6.97 -10.29 -7.30
N VAL A 33 6.84 -9.00 -7.57
CA VAL A 33 7.93 -8.13 -8.02
C VAL A 33 8.21 -7.15 -6.87
N ILE A 34 9.46 -7.06 -6.43
CA ILE A 34 9.87 -6.13 -5.37
C ILE A 34 10.82 -5.13 -6.02
N THR A 35 10.35 -3.90 -6.21
CA THR A 35 11.16 -2.76 -6.64
C THR A 35 11.56 -1.95 -5.41
N ILE A 36 12.86 -1.69 -5.25
CA ILE A 36 13.42 -0.96 -4.10
C ILE A 36 13.12 0.56 -4.20
N GLU A 37 12.23 0.99 -5.10
CA GLU A 37 11.80 2.38 -5.27
C GLU A 37 10.52 2.72 -4.47
N GLU A 38 9.91 1.77 -3.77
CA GLU A 38 8.73 1.99 -2.92
C GLU A 38 9.10 2.14 -1.43
N SER A 39 10.00 3.07 -1.10
CA SER A 39 10.17 3.56 0.28
C SER A 39 9.79 5.02 0.46
N THR A 40 8.88 5.51 -0.37
CA THR A 40 8.30 6.84 -0.22
C THR A 40 6.78 6.73 -0.29
N THR A 41 6.17 6.92 0.88
CA THR A 41 4.79 7.41 1.10
C THR A 41 3.60 6.45 0.97
N GLU A 42 3.73 5.17 1.29
CA GLU A 42 2.54 4.40 1.70
C GLU A 42 2.45 4.45 3.23
N GLN A 43 1.41 5.08 3.76
CA GLN A 43 1.12 5.01 5.19
C GLN A 43 1.04 3.54 5.59
N SER A 44 1.66 3.19 6.71
CA SER A 44 1.57 1.84 7.26
C SER A 44 0.13 1.53 7.70
N ASP A 45 -0.24 0.25 7.67
CA ASP A 45 -1.53 -0.21 8.22
C ASP A 45 -1.76 0.27 9.68
N GLU A 46 -0.68 0.46 10.44
CA GLU A 46 -0.72 0.97 11.81
C GLU A 46 -1.09 2.46 11.88
N GLU A 47 -0.55 3.28 10.98
CA GLU A 47 -0.89 4.71 10.87
C GLU A 47 -2.36 4.90 10.42
N ILE A 48 -2.80 4.11 9.43
CA ILE A 48 -4.20 4.10 8.97
C ILE A 48 -5.14 3.72 10.13
N LEU A 49 -4.77 2.69 10.90
CA LEU A 49 -5.56 2.23 12.03
C LEU A 49 -5.63 3.28 13.16
N ASP A 50 -4.53 3.99 13.44
CA ASP A 50 -4.52 5.05 14.43
C ASP A 50 -5.40 6.24 14.00
N GLY A 51 -5.32 6.63 12.72
CA GLY A 51 -6.18 7.65 12.13
C GLY A 51 -7.67 7.32 12.25
N ILE A 52 -8.07 6.07 11.97
CA ILE A 52 -9.46 5.61 12.17
C ILE A 52 -9.87 5.67 13.65
N LYS A 53 -9.02 5.24 14.58
CA LYS A 53 -9.31 5.30 16.03
C LYS A 53 -9.49 6.75 16.48
N GLN A 54 -8.69 7.68 15.97
CA GLN A 54 -8.82 9.09 16.28
C GLN A 54 -10.15 9.65 15.75
N ALA A 55 -10.53 9.36 14.51
CA ALA A 55 -11.79 9.78 13.92
C ALA A 55 -13.01 9.33 14.76
N VAL A 56 -12.98 8.09 15.28
CA VAL A 56 -14.03 7.58 16.18
C VAL A 56 -14.08 8.37 17.50
N LYS A 57 -12.94 8.75 18.07
CA LYS A 57 -12.90 9.59 19.29
C LYS A 57 -13.49 10.97 19.01
N GLU A 58 -13.15 11.58 17.87
CA GLU A 58 -13.67 12.88 17.45
C GLU A 58 -15.19 12.87 17.29
N ILE A 59 -15.75 11.85 16.61
CA ILE A 59 -17.21 11.67 16.46
C ILE A 59 -17.90 11.59 17.82
N ASN A 60 -17.32 10.84 18.78
CA ASN A 60 -17.86 10.74 20.13
C ASN A 60 -17.84 12.09 20.88
N LEU A 61 -16.85 12.94 20.63
CA LEU A 61 -16.79 14.29 21.20
C LEU A 61 -17.79 15.24 20.54
N ILE A 62 -17.99 15.13 19.22
CA ILE A 62 -19.01 15.88 18.48
C ILE A 62 -20.40 15.55 19.02
N ASN A 63 -20.71 14.26 19.21
CA ASN A 63 -21.99 13.81 19.78
C ASN A 63 -22.23 14.32 21.21
N LYS A 64 -21.16 14.58 21.96
CA LYS A 64 -21.22 15.17 23.32
C LYS A 64 -21.27 16.71 23.29
N GLY A 65 -21.29 17.33 22.11
CA GLY A 65 -21.25 18.79 21.94
C GLY A 65 -19.91 19.43 22.33
N LYS A 66 -18.83 18.63 22.45
CA LYS A 66 -17.50 19.11 22.89
C LYS A 66 -16.60 19.53 21.74
N LEU A 67 -16.92 19.11 20.51
CA LEU A 67 -16.14 19.40 19.31
C LEU A 67 -17.11 19.77 18.17
N LYS A 68 -16.69 20.66 17.28
CA LYS A 68 -17.49 21.03 16.10
C LYS A 68 -17.32 19.97 15.02
N SER A 69 -18.42 19.61 14.35
CA SER A 69 -18.35 18.71 13.20
C SER A 69 -17.59 19.34 12.03
N ARG A 70 -16.92 18.49 11.25
CA ARG A 70 -16.28 18.84 9.98
C ARG A 70 -16.73 17.88 8.86
N PRO A 71 -16.61 18.26 7.58
CA PRO A 71 -16.89 17.37 6.46
C PRO A 71 -16.08 16.07 6.52
N ALA A 72 -16.71 14.93 6.25
CA ALA A 72 -16.05 13.62 6.28
C ALA A 72 -14.91 13.49 5.25
N ILE A 73 -14.96 14.24 4.15
CA ILE A 73 -13.90 14.26 3.15
C ILE A 73 -12.59 14.82 3.69
N GLU A 74 -12.64 15.76 4.64
CA GLU A 74 -11.44 16.32 5.25
C GLU A 74 -10.72 15.27 6.11
N LEU A 75 -11.47 14.41 6.81
CA LEU A 75 -10.91 13.27 7.54
C LEU A 75 -10.22 12.27 6.60
N LEU A 76 -10.81 12.00 5.43
CA LEU A 76 -10.26 11.05 4.47
C LEU A 76 -9.00 11.57 3.77
N ASN A 77 -8.80 12.88 3.71
CA ASN A 77 -7.58 13.49 3.14
C ASN A 77 -6.41 13.53 4.15
N GLU A 78 -6.67 13.21 5.42
CA GLU A 78 -5.68 13.14 6.49
C GLU A 78 -5.13 11.72 6.70
N LEU A 79 -5.77 10.73 6.07
CA LEU A 79 -5.32 9.35 5.90
C LEU A 79 -4.68 9.24 4.51
#